data_AF-A0A1F9BFG5-F1
#
_entry.id   AF-A0A1F9BFG5-F1
#
_cell.length_a   1.000
_cell.length_b   1.000
_cell.length_c   1.000
_cell.angle_alpha   90.00
_cell.angle_beta   90.00
_cell.angle_gamma   90.00
#
_symmetry.space_group_name_H-M   'P 1'
#
loop_
_entity.id
_entity.type
_entity.pdbx_description
1 polymer ?
#
loop_
_entity_poly.entity_id
_entity_poly.type
_entity_poly.pdbx_seq_one_letter_code
_entity_poly.pdbx_strand_id
1 'polypeptide(L)'
;MVSGVFAKDVIEFNPKYGKVTFTHKKHVDLKLDCKKCHHTWKAGETTGKLCKDCHKANKDASKKDGGGIESKDAYHKDCKGCHDEAKKAKKPAGPTGCTQCHVKAK
;
A
#
# COMPACT_ATOMS: atom_id res chain seq x y z
N MET A 1 17.32 15.46 19.82
CA MET A 1 17.23 14.28 18.93
C MET A 1 15.83 13.70 19.10
N VAL A 2 14.91 13.99 18.18
CA VAL A 2 13.51 13.56 18.32
C VAL A 2 13.44 12.08 17.97
N SER A 3 13.34 11.26 19.01
CA SER A 3 13.00 9.84 18.94
C SER A 3 11.54 9.69 18.50
N GLY A 4 11.25 10.05 17.25
CA GLY A 4 9.97 9.78 16.63
C GLY A 4 9.99 8.34 16.13
N VAL A 5 9.09 7.51 16.64
CA VAL A 5 8.84 6.17 16.09
C VAL A 5 8.30 6.36 14.68
N PHE A 6 9.19 6.46 13.69
CA PHE A 6 8.81 6.40 12.29
C PHE A 6 8.26 5.00 12.01
N ALA A 7 7.16 4.93 11.23
CA ALA A 7 6.62 3.66 10.76
C ALA A 7 7.74 2.84 10.11
N LYS A 8 7.74 1.51 10.30
CA LYS A 8 8.76 0.62 9.73
C LYS A 8 8.94 0.92 8.23
N ASP A 9 10.17 1.23 7.83
CA ASP A 9 10.54 1.52 6.43
C ASP A 9 10.22 0.36 5.49
N VAL A 10 10.25 -0.86 6.02
CA VAL A 10 9.87 -2.09 5.34
C VAL A 10 8.68 -2.72 6.05
N ILE A 11 7.58 -2.89 5.33
CA ILE A 11 6.39 -3.60 5.80
C ILE A 11 6.29 -4.92 5.03
N GLU A 12 6.16 -6.01 5.77
CA GLU A 12 5.88 -7.31 5.19
C GLU A 12 4.41 -7.67 5.36
N PHE A 13 3.78 -8.03 4.25
CA PHE A 13 2.45 -8.62 4.22
C PHE A 13 2.59 -10.10 3.92
N ASN A 14 1.88 -10.94 4.67
CA ASN A 14 1.91 -12.39 4.48
C ASN A 14 0.54 -12.93 4.00
N PRO A 15 0.09 -12.59 2.78
CA PRO A 15 -1.13 -13.16 2.22
C PRO A 15 -0.89 -14.61 1.77
N LYS A 16 -1.97 -15.39 1.64
CA LYS A 16 -1.93 -16.81 1.25
C LYS A 16 -1.17 -17.10 -0.06
N TYR A 17 -1.08 -16.11 -0.95
CA TYR A 17 -0.49 -16.27 -2.28
C TYR A 17 1.02 -16.01 -2.35
N GLY A 18 1.67 -15.66 -1.23
CA GLY A 18 3.10 -15.38 -1.15
C GLY A 18 3.39 -14.05 -0.46
N LYS A 19 4.53 -13.97 0.21
CA LYS A 19 4.94 -12.80 0.98
C LYS A 19 5.14 -11.61 0.05
N VAL A 20 4.61 -10.46 0.45
CA VAL A 20 4.76 -9.18 -0.24
C VAL A 20 5.52 -8.23 0.66
N THR A 21 6.65 -7.71 0.17
CA THR A 21 7.44 -6.71 0.90
C THR A 21 7.21 -5.34 0.29
N PHE A 22 6.74 -4.41 1.12
CA PHE A 22 6.57 -3.01 0.78
C PHE A 22 7.68 -2.17 1.40
N THR A 23 8.27 -1.27 0.62
CA THR A 23 9.38 -0.41 1.06
C THR A 23 8.98 1.05 0.94
N HIS A 24 8.72 1.72 2.05
CA HIS A 24 8.33 3.14 2.09
C HIS A 24 9.37 4.02 1.41
N LYS A 25 10.66 3.81 1.72
CA LYS A 25 11.75 4.62 1.18
C LYS A 25 11.74 4.72 -0.35
N LYS A 26 11.52 3.61 -1.07
CA LYS A 26 11.48 3.63 -2.54
C LYS A 26 10.36 4.50 -3.10
N HIS A 27 9.24 4.61 -2.40
CA HIS A 27 8.10 5.44 -2.80
C HIS A 27 8.32 6.92 -2.43
N VAL A 28 8.95 7.17 -1.29
CA VAL A 28 9.34 8.52 -0.86
C VAL A 28 10.45 9.09 -1.75
N ASP A 29 11.44 8.28 -2.14
CA ASP A 29 12.53 8.69 -3.05
C ASP A 29 11.99 9.11 -4.43
N LEU A 30 10.85 8.53 -4.85
CA LEU A 30 10.11 8.93 -6.06
C LEU A 30 9.27 10.20 -5.86
N LYS A 31 9.36 10.86 -4.71
CA LYS A 31 8.62 12.08 -4.33
C LYS A 31 7.11 11.89 -4.46
N LEU A 32 6.59 10.71 -4.13
CA LEU A 32 5.16 10.46 -4.11
C LEU A 32 4.53 11.13 -2.89
N ASP A 33 3.37 11.76 -3.10
CA ASP A 33 2.58 12.33 -2.01
C ASP A 33 2.07 11.21 -1.09
N CYS A 34 2.26 11.37 0.22
CA CYS A 34 1.84 10.38 1.21
C CYS A 34 0.34 10.07 1.15
N LYS A 35 -0.49 11.06 0.76
CA LYS A 35 -1.93 10.93 0.60
C LYS A 35 -2.33 10.10 -0.62
N LYS A 36 -1.40 9.74 -1.52
CA LYS A 36 -1.72 8.78 -2.58
C LYS A 36 -2.07 7.40 -2.03
N CYS A 37 -1.43 6.99 -0.93
CA CYS A 37 -1.72 5.72 -0.27
C CYS A 37 -2.53 5.95 1.02
N HIS A 38 -2.11 6.91 1.85
CA HIS A 38 -2.85 7.32 3.03
C HIS A 38 -3.89 8.39 2.67
N HIS A 39 -4.82 8.03 1.78
CA HIS A 39 -5.83 8.95 1.21
C HIS A 39 -6.83 9.52 2.23
N THR A 40 -6.76 9.10 3.49
CA THR A 40 -7.55 9.63 4.61
C THR A 40 -6.72 10.46 5.61
N TRP A 41 -5.41 10.60 5.40
CA TRP A 41 -4.55 11.36 6.31
C TRP A 41 -4.92 12.83 6.35
N LYS A 42 -5.07 13.33 7.58
CA LYS A 42 -5.18 14.74 7.88
C LYS A 42 -3.79 15.37 7.98
N ALA A 43 -3.74 16.69 7.80
CA ALA A 43 -2.50 17.44 7.98
C ALA A 43 -1.98 17.25 9.41
N GLY A 44 -0.71 16.85 9.54
CA GLY A 44 -0.08 16.59 10.83
C GLY A 44 -0.11 15.14 11.31
N GLU A 45 -0.80 14.22 10.62
CA GLU A 45 -0.70 12.79 10.94
C GLU A 45 0.63 12.21 10.45
N THR A 46 1.34 11.49 11.34
CA THR A 46 2.63 10.84 11.06
C THR A 46 2.57 9.31 11.22
N THR A 47 1.48 8.79 11.81
CA THR A 47 1.25 7.35 12.00
C THR A 47 0.16 6.86 11.06
N GLY A 48 0.57 6.06 10.07
CA GLY A 48 -0.34 5.46 9.10
C GLY A 48 -1.19 4.36 9.69
N LYS A 49 -2.49 4.36 9.40
CA LYS A 49 -3.33 3.17 9.59
C LYS A 49 -3.07 2.19 8.46
N LEU A 50 -3.20 0.89 8.73
CA LEU A 50 -3.11 -0.12 7.69
C LEU A 50 -4.40 -0.12 6.87
N CYS A 51 -4.31 -0.45 5.58
CA CYS A 51 -5.49 -0.48 4.71
C CYS A 51 -6.57 -1.40 5.27
N LYS A 52 -6.20 -2.53 5.88
CA LYS A 52 -7.11 -3.49 6.53
C LYS A 52 -7.88 -2.99 7.73
N ASP A 53 -7.43 -1.89 8.33
CA ASP A 53 -8.12 -1.31 9.49
C ASP A 53 -9.43 -0.66 9.05
N CYS A 54 -9.50 -0.20 7.79
CA CYS A 54 -10.71 0.33 7.17
C CYS A 54 -11.26 -0.62 6.09
N HIS A 55 -10.47 -1.05 5.11
CA HIS A 55 -10.85 -1.90 3.97
C HIS A 55 -11.06 -3.38 4.36
N LYS A 56 -12.11 -3.63 5.13
CA LYS A 56 -12.45 -4.96 5.65
C LYS A 56 -13.29 -5.77 4.67
N ALA A 57 -13.22 -7.09 4.83
CA ALA A 57 -13.95 -8.09 4.05
C ALA A 57 -15.42 -8.26 4.48
N ASN A 58 -16.14 -7.18 4.81
CA ASN A 58 -17.53 -7.28 5.26
C ASN A 58 -18.51 -6.75 4.19
N LYS A 59 -19.58 -7.50 3.93
CA LYS A 59 -20.68 -7.11 3.03
C LYS A 59 -21.46 -5.89 3.54
N ASP A 60 -21.37 -5.59 4.84
CA ASP A 60 -21.92 -4.39 5.47
C ASP A 60 -20.89 -3.25 5.62
N ALA A 61 -19.75 -3.31 4.91
CA ALA A 61 -18.72 -2.29 5.02
C ALA A 61 -19.26 -0.91 4.62
N SER A 62 -19.46 -0.06 5.63
CA SER A 62 -19.85 1.33 5.50
C SER A 62 -18.79 2.13 4.73
N LYS A 63 -19.13 3.33 4.24
CA LYS A 63 -18.12 4.32 3.82
C LYS A 63 -17.06 4.58 4.89
N LYS A 64 -17.39 4.39 6.17
CA LYS A 64 -16.45 4.49 7.30
C LYS A 64 -15.47 3.29 7.40
N ASP A 65 -15.83 2.14 6.84
CA ASP A 65 -15.02 0.91 6.76
C ASP A 65 -14.53 0.69 5.32
N GLY A 66 -13.94 1.73 4.70
CA GLY A 66 -13.32 1.59 3.39
C GLY A 66 -14.31 1.53 2.21
N GLY A 67 -15.61 1.73 2.43
CA GLY A 67 -16.59 1.91 1.36
C GLY A 67 -16.86 0.68 0.50
N GLY A 68 -16.78 -0.51 1.10
CA GLY A 68 -17.12 -1.77 0.43
C GLY A 68 -16.00 -2.41 -0.39
N ILE A 69 -14.82 -1.78 -0.52
CA ILE A 69 -13.64 -2.41 -1.14
C ILE A 69 -12.78 -3.09 -0.09
N GLU A 70 -12.49 -4.37 -0.31
CA GLU A 70 -11.60 -5.14 0.55
C GLU A 70 -10.14 -4.71 0.36
N SER A 71 -9.31 -4.91 1.39
CA SER A 71 -7.89 -4.54 1.32
C SER A 71 -7.15 -5.15 0.14
N LYS A 72 -7.45 -6.40 -0.19
CA LYS A 72 -6.84 -7.09 -1.35
C LYS A 72 -7.11 -6.30 -2.63
N ASP A 73 -8.34 -5.82 -2.81
CA ASP A 73 -8.75 -5.12 -4.03
C ASP A 73 -8.21 -3.69 -4.03
N ALA A 74 -8.15 -3.04 -2.86
CA ALA A 74 -7.50 -1.75 -2.69
C ALA A 74 -6.00 -1.83 -3.08
N TYR A 75 -5.27 -2.86 -2.62
CA TYR A 75 -3.85 -3.04 -2.98
C TYR A 75 -3.67 -3.28 -4.49
N HIS A 76 -4.50 -4.12 -5.11
CA HIS A 76 -4.41 -4.34 -6.56
C HIS A 76 -4.84 -3.12 -7.39
N LYS A 77 -5.74 -2.30 -6.86
CA LYS A 77 -6.15 -1.05 -7.52
C LYS A 77 -5.06 0.00 -7.44
N ASP A 78 -4.57 0.30 -6.25
CA ASP A 78 -3.66 1.43 -6.06
C ASP A 78 -2.20 1.06 -6.32
N CYS A 79 -1.71 -0.05 -5.75
CA CYS A 79 -0.30 -0.43 -5.90
C CYS A 79 0.00 -0.90 -7.32
N LYS A 80 -0.74 -1.91 -7.79
CA LYS A 80 -0.54 -2.44 -9.15
C LYS A 80 -0.97 -1.44 -10.20
N GLY A 81 -2.06 -0.69 -9.99
CA GLY A 81 -2.49 0.37 -10.91
C GLY A 81 -1.41 1.44 -11.11
N CYS A 82 -0.87 2.01 -10.03
CA CYS A 82 0.20 3.01 -10.13
C CYS A 82 1.45 2.44 -10.82
N HIS A 83 1.82 1.18 -10.55
CA HIS A 83 2.95 0.53 -11.21
C HIS A 83 2.70 0.31 -12.71
N ASP A 84 1.49 -0.11 -13.09
CA ASP A 84 1.11 -0.30 -14.49
C ASP A 84 1.10 1.03 -15.25
N GLU A 85 0.57 2.09 -14.65
CA GLU A 85 0.59 3.44 -15.22
C GLU A 85 2.02 3.97 -15.39
N ALA A 86 2.87 3.81 -14.37
CA ALA A 86 4.27 4.18 -14.45
C ALA A 86 5.00 3.40 -15.55
N LYS A 87 4.73 2.10 -15.69
CA LYS A 87 5.29 1.24 -16.73
C LYS A 87 4.85 1.67 -18.12
N LYS A 88 3.56 1.94 -18.32
CA LYS A 88 3.01 2.47 -19.58
C LYS A 88 3.63 3.82 -19.95
N ALA A 89 3.86 4.67 -18.95
CA ALA A 89 4.51 5.96 -19.09
C ALA A 89 6.05 5.89 -19.22
N LYS A 90 6.64 4.68 -19.27
CA LYS A 90 8.10 4.44 -19.30
C LYS A 90 8.86 5.15 -18.15
N LYS A 91 8.20 5.32 -16.99
CA LYS A 91 8.78 5.85 -15.76
C LYS A 91 9.28 4.70 -14.87
N PRO A 92 10.13 4.99 -13.87
CA PRO A 92 10.45 4.01 -12.83
C PRO A 92 9.17 3.44 -12.24
N ALA A 93 9.00 2.13 -12.37
CA ALA A 93 7.81 1.41 -11.98
C ALA A 93 8.18 0.25 -11.06
N GLY A 94 7.31 -0.02 -10.09
CA GLY A 94 7.42 -1.21 -9.28
C GLY A 94 6.93 -2.47 -10.01
N PRO A 95 6.93 -3.61 -9.31
CA PRO A 95 6.47 -4.89 -9.87
C PRO A 95 4.98 -4.84 -10.28
N THR A 96 4.68 -5.37 -11.46
CA THR A 96 3.30 -5.45 -12.00
C THR A 96 2.76 -6.88 -12.09
N GLY A 97 3.65 -7.88 -12.11
CA GLY A 97 3.27 -9.29 -12.20
C GLY A 97 2.93 -9.90 -10.85
N CYS A 98 2.00 -10.86 -10.84
CA CYS A 98 1.49 -11.49 -9.61
C CYS A 98 2.62 -12.08 -8.75
N THR A 99 3.55 -12.82 -9.36
CA THR A 99 4.70 -13.46 -8.69
C THR A 99 5.85 -12.51 -8.39
N GLN A 100 5.83 -11.29 -8.94
CA GLN A 100 6.85 -10.28 -8.66
C GLN A 100 6.59 -9.58 -7.33
N CYS A 101 5.31 -9.48 -6.93
CA CYS A 101 4.91 -9.02 -5.60
C CYS A 101 4.75 -10.19 -4.63
N HIS A 102 4.04 -11.25 -5.03
CA HIS A 102 3.76 -12.42 -4.20
C HIS A 102 4.86 -13.46 -4.34
N VAL A 103 5.93 -13.28 -3.57
CA VAL A 103 7.05 -14.21 -3.56
C VAL A 103 6.70 -15.38 -2.66
N LYS A 104 6.54 -16.57 -3.26
CA LYS A 104 6.45 -17.81 -2.48
C LYS A 104 7.76 -18.02 -1.74
N ALA A 105 7.67 -18.35 -0.44
CA ALA A 105 8.83 -18.86 0.26
C ALA A 105 9.33 -20.10 -0.47
N LYS A 106 10.64 -20.17 -0.71
CA LYS A 106 11.29 -21.38 -1.21
C LYS A 106 11.37 -22.42 -0.09
#